data_AF-A0A525WK29-F1
#
_entry.id   AF-A0A525WK29-F1
#
_cell.length_a   1.000
_cell.length_b   1.000
_cell.length_c   1.000
_cell.angle_alpha   90.00
_cell.angle_beta   90.00
_cell.angle_gamma   90.00
#
_symmetry.space_group_name_H-M   'P 1'
#
loop_
_entity.id
_entity.type
_entity.pdbx_description
1 polymer ?
#
loop_
_entity_poly.entity_id
_entity_poly.type
_entity_poly.pdbx_seq_one_letter_code
_entity_poly.pdbx_strand_id
1 'polypeptide(L)' 'MKHFHERWHAEHGGMRSYTWTKKALQDAGHVARAPRRVAHRKRRHRKPLSGMMLHQDGSTHEWVPGCQWDLIVTLDDATS' A
#
# COMPACT_ATOMS: atom_id res chain seq x y z
N MET A 1 14.47 0.73 17.63
CA MET A 1 14.46 -0.74 17.82
C MET A 1 15.82 -1.38 17.57
N LYS A 2 16.55 -1.01 16.50
CA LYS A 2 17.92 -1.51 16.26
C LYS A 2 18.84 -1.35 17.49
N HIS A 3 18.93 -0.14 18.03
CA HIS A 3 19.75 0.12 19.23
C HIS A 3 19.35 -0.67 20.48
N PHE A 4 18.04 -0.91 20.70
CA PHE A 4 17.59 -1.75 21.82
C PHE A 4 18.04 -3.19 21.63
N HIS A 5 17.88 -3.73 20.42
CA HIS A 5 18.29 -5.10 20.10
C HIS A 5 19.81 -5.29 20.24
N GLU A 6 20.60 -4.32 19.78
CA GLU A 6 22.07 -4.31 19.93
C GLU A 6 22.50 -4.29 21.41
N ARG A 7 21.89 -3.41 22.23
CA ARG A 7 22.17 -3.32 23.67
C ARG A 7 21.75 -4.59 24.42
N TRP A 8 20.59 -5.15 24.08
CA TRP A 8 20.12 -6.40 24.67
C TRP A 8 21.03 -7.59 24.33
N HIS A 9 21.55 -7.66 23.10
CA HIS A 9 22.57 -8.64 22.73
C HIS A 9 23.88 -8.44 23.50
N ALA A 10 24.41 -7.21 23.50
CA ALA A 10 25.72 -6.92 24.06
C ALA A 10 25.79 -6.99 25.59
N GLU A 11 24.74 -6.51 26.28
CA GLU A 11 24.76 -6.34 27.74
C GLU A 11 23.97 -7.42 28.48
N HIS A 12 23.03 -8.08 27.82
CA HIS A 12 22.10 -9.03 28.46
C HIS A 12 22.15 -10.43 27.81
N GLY A 13 23.11 -10.68 26.91
CA GLY A 13 23.31 -12.00 26.29
C GLY A 13 22.12 -12.48 25.45
N GLY A 14 21.33 -11.56 24.90
CA GLY A 14 20.18 -11.91 24.09
C GLY A 14 20.56 -12.82 22.91
N MET A 15 19.90 -13.96 22.73
CA MET A 15 20.20 -14.91 21.64
C MET A 15 19.14 -14.93 20.53
N ARG A 16 18.08 -14.13 20.67
CA ARG A 16 16.96 -14.13 19.71
C ARG A 16 17.20 -13.12 18.59
N SER A 17 16.52 -13.35 17.47
CA SER A 17 16.62 -12.49 16.30
C SER A 17 16.03 -11.10 16.54
N TYR A 18 16.45 -10.14 15.73
CA TYR A 18 15.89 -8.79 15.70
C TYR A 18 14.37 -8.79 15.53
N THR A 19 13.85 -9.66 14.65
CA THR A 19 12.40 -9.80 14.40
C THR A 19 11.66 -10.27 15.64
N TRP A 20 12.23 -11.22 16.40
CA TRP A 20 11.63 -11.66 17.66
C TRP A 20 11.58 -10.52 18.66
N THR A 21 12.69 -9.80 18.84
CA THR A 21 12.80 -8.66 19.77
C THR A 21 11.80 -7.57 19.44
N LYS A 22 11.67 -7.25 18.14
CA LYS A 22 10.66 -6.31 17.63
C LYS A 22 9.23 -6.74 18.00
N LYS A 23 8.88 -8.01 17.77
CA LYS A 23 7.53 -8.53 18.07
C LYS A 23 7.26 -8.51 19.58
N ALA A 24 8.20 -8.98 20.39
CA ALA A 24 8.07 -9.00 21.84
C ALA A 24 7.81 -7.60 22.42
N LEU A 25 8.54 -6.57 21.96
CA LEU A 25 8.32 -5.19 22.38
C LEU A 25 6.98 -4.61 21.91
N GLN A 26 6.50 -5.03 20.75
CA GLN A 26 5.18 -4.62 20.24
C GLN A 26 4.04 -5.27 21.02
N ASP A 27 4.18 -6.56 21.35
CA ASP A 27 3.18 -7.32 22.10
C ASP A 27 3.13 -6.87 23.56
N ALA A 28 4.27 -6.49 24.15
CA ALA A 28 4.35 -5.86 25.47
C ALA A 28 3.93 -4.38 25.49
N GLY A 29 3.57 -3.78 24.35
CA GLY A 29 3.11 -2.39 24.27
C GLY A 29 4.20 -1.32 24.38
N HIS A 30 5.48 -1.69 24.48
CA HIS A 30 6.59 -0.74 24.55
C HIS A 30 6.90 -0.07 23.20
N VAL A 31 6.46 -0.66 22.09
CA VAL A 31 6.62 -0.08 20.76
C VAL A 31 5.33 -0.19 19.95
N ALA A 32 4.85 0.93 19.42
CA ALA A 32 3.68 0.94 18.56
C ALA A 32 3.91 0.14 17.26
N ARG A 33 2.85 -0.52 16.77
CA ARG A 33 2.84 -1.13 15.44
C ARG A 33 2.65 -0.02 14.40
N ALA A 34 3.59 0.08 13.47
CA ALA A 34 3.43 0.99 12.34
C ALA A 34 2.21 0.57 11.49
N PRO A 35 1.44 1.52 10.94
CA PRO A 35 0.33 1.21 10.06
C PRO A 35 0.84 0.42 8.85
N ARG A 36 0.02 -0.53 8.38
CA ARG A 36 0.34 -1.36 7.23
C ARG A 36 0.50 -0.46 6.01
N ARG A 37 1.70 -0.44 5.42
CA ARG A 37 1.91 0.23 4.13
C ARG A 37 1.04 -0.44 3.08
N VAL A 38 0.42 0.37 2.22
CA VAL A 38 -0.35 -0.12 1.07
C VAL A 38 0.54 -1.06 0.27
N ALA A 39 -0.02 -2.18 -0.18
CA ALA A 39 0.71 -3.11 -1.03
C ALA A 39 1.24 -2.35 -2.26
N HIS A 40 2.49 -2.59 -2.63
CA HIS A 40 3.03 -2.01 -3.85
C HIS A 40 2.11 -2.42 -5.01
N ARG A 41 1.54 -1.43 -5.73
CA ARG A 41 0.66 -1.72 -6.86
C ARG A 41 1.48 -2.52 -7.87
N LYS A 42 1.09 -3.78 -8.10
CA LYS A 42 1.71 -4.57 -9.17
C LYS A 42 1.19 -3.98 -10.49
N ARG A 43 2.12 -3.45 -11.30
CA ARG A 43 1.79 -3.03 -12.67
C ARG A 43 1.54 -4.30 -13.47
N ARG A 44 0.36 -4.41 -14.06
CA ARG A 44 0.04 -5.48 -14.99
C ARG A 44 0.64 -5.14 -16.37
N HIS A 45 1.05 -6.15 -17.13
CA HIS A 45 1.33 -5.98 -18.56
C HIS A 45 0.05 -5.60 -19.30
N ARG A 46 0.18 -4.71 -20.30
CA ARG A 46 -0.92 -4.31 -21.18
C ARG A 46 -1.35 -5.48 -22.05
N LYS A 47 -2.63 -5.54 -22.42
CA LYS A 47 -3.14 -6.46 -23.43
C LYS A 47 -2.54 -6.11 -24.81
N PRO A 48 -2.29 -7.12 -25.65
CA PRO A 48 -1.58 -6.92 -26.91
C PRO A 48 -2.42 -6.24 -27.99
N LEU A 49 -3.75 -6.36 -27.96
CA LEU A 49 -4.65 -5.79 -28.95
C LEU A 49 -5.68 -4.87 -28.30
N SER A 50 -6.11 -3.85 -29.05
CA SER A 50 -7.21 -2.99 -28.66
C SER A 50 -8.52 -3.77 -28.56
N GLY A 51 -9.40 -3.34 -27.66
CA GLY A 51 -10.68 -3.96 -27.35
C GLY A 51 -10.60 -5.17 -26.42
N MET A 52 -9.40 -5.71 -26.14
CA MET A 52 -9.26 -6.87 -25.25
C MET A 52 -9.51 -6.54 -23.77
N MET A 53 -9.34 -5.27 -23.38
CA MET A 53 -9.70 -4.81 -22.06
C MET A 53 -9.98 -3.31 -22.04
N LEU A 54 -11.22 -2.99 -21.68
CA LEU A 54 -11.67 -1.63 -21.46
C LEU A 54 -11.75 -1.34 -19.97
N HIS A 55 -11.23 -0.20 -19.57
CA HIS A 55 -11.42 0.37 -18.25
C HIS A 55 -12.37 1.55 -18.38
N GLN A 56 -13.50 1.48 -17.69
CA GLN A 56 -14.42 2.61 -17.58
C GLN A 56 -14.29 3.20 -16.19
N ASP A 57 -14.09 4.50 -16.14
CA ASP A 57 -14.08 5.27 -14.90
C ASP A 57 -15.08 6.42 -15.00
N GLY A 58 -15.66 6.77 -13.86
CA GLY A 58 -16.76 7.72 -13.77
C GLY A 58 -16.50 8.74 -12.68
N SER A 59 -16.78 10.00 -12.95
CA SER A 59 -16.65 11.07 -11.97
C SER A 59 -17.74 12.12 -12.12
N THR A 60 -18.42 12.41 -11.01
CA THR A 60 -19.55 13.35 -10.97
C THR A 60 -19.05 14.80 -10.92
N HIS A 61 -19.62 15.65 -11.77
CA HIS A 61 -19.22 17.03 -11.94
C HIS A 61 -20.43 17.94 -12.20
N GLU A 62 -20.37 19.14 -11.67
CA GLU A 62 -21.38 20.18 -11.88
C GLU A 62 -20.95 21.17 -12.96
N TRP A 63 -20.94 20.71 -14.22
CA TRP A 63 -20.52 21.56 -15.35
C TRP A 63 -21.44 22.77 -15.55
N VAL A 64 -22.71 22.63 -15.17
CA VAL A 64 -23.73 23.68 -15.19
C VAL A 64 -24.30 23.81 -13.77
N PRO A 65 -24.38 25.03 -13.19
CA PRO A 65 -24.94 25.22 -11.85
C PRO A 65 -26.33 24.60 -11.71
N GLY A 66 -26.51 23.80 -10.66
CA GLY A 66 -27.71 23.03 -10.37
C GLY A 66 -27.82 21.69 -11.09
N CYS A 67 -26.87 21.32 -11.94
CA CYS A 67 -26.90 20.12 -12.76
C CYS A 67 -25.66 19.25 -12.54
N GLN A 68 -25.85 18.09 -11.90
CA GLN A 68 -24.78 17.09 -11.74
C GLN A 68 -24.77 16.15 -12.96
N TRP A 69 -23.66 16.12 -13.69
CA TRP A 69 -23.43 15.19 -14.80
C TRP A 69 -22.18 14.36 -14.54
N ASP A 70 -22.19 13.11 -14.99
CA ASP A 70 -21.04 12.24 -14.87
C ASP A 70 -20.15 12.32 -16.12
N LEU A 71 -18.86 12.55 -15.91
CA LEU A 71 -17.85 12.28 -16.92
C LEU A 71 -17.53 10.79 -16.89
N ILE A 72 -17.91 10.08 -17.95
CA ILE A 72 -17.56 8.69 -18.18
C ILE A 72 -16.40 8.63 -19.16
N VAL A 73 -15.25 8.13 -18.71
CA VAL A 73 -14.07 7.92 -19.55
C VAL A 73 -13.93 6.43 -19.81
N THR A 74 -13.73 6.06 -21.08
CA THR A 74 -13.39 4.70 -21.48
C THR A 74 -11.95 4.68 -21.99
N LEU A 75 -11.11 3.86 -21.36
CA LEU A 75 -9.71 3.66 -21.73
C LEU A 75 -9.49 2.22 -22.17
N ASP A 76 -8.83 2.05 -23.30
CA ASP A 76 -8.35 0.74 -23.72
C ASP A 76 -6.95 0.46 -23.14
N ASP A 77 -6.79 -0.71 -22.54
CA ASP A 77 -5.53 -1.09 -21.88
C ASP A 77 -4.34 -1.17 -22.86
N ALA A 78 -4.57 -1.48 -24.14
CA ALA A 78 -3.50 -1.59 -25.14
C ALA A 78 -3.00 -0.21 -25.60
N THR A 79 -3.87 0.81 -25.65
CA THR A 79 -3.55 2.14 -26.20
C THR A 79 -3.48 3.27 -25.17
N SER A 80 -3.80 3.00 -23.89
CA SER A 80 -3.72 3.99 -22.80
C SER A 80 -2.30 4.45 -22.45
#